data_AF-A0A168PYI9-F1
#
_entry.id   AF-A0A168PYI9-F1
#
_cell.length_a   1.000
_cell.length_b   1.000
_cell.length_c   1.000
_cell.angle_alpha   90.00
_cell.angle_beta   90.00
_cell.angle_gamma   90.00
#
_symmetry.space_group_name_H-M   'P 1'
#
loop_
_entity.id
_entity.type
_entity.pdbx_description
1 polymer ?
#
loop_
_entity_poly.entity_id
_entity_poly.type
_entity_poly.pdbx_seq_one_letter_code
_entity_poly.pdbx_strand_id
1 'polypeptide(L)'
;MDERSLTHLCQNGTCYCDWRLTIYDCVDSAGLKIIYLVMIGFSALVSLFSFSIFLHRFIYKGHRLFDFNSASVLKPKPIDCLMFFLTIFNLLRMLTGIILVTDVSRTNLLARSFMFEFPWQWGYGACALYLLGIAQTLADVRLDHTLFTTFFFQFPVLTFFPPDFQPPQSHKSTARQWLPSIKTVDRIGLTFLCLPFIINNVCAIASGVLGATHLGTAEIFIRLLYVFWFWHCGSLAAAVIYAGIKLVRLLQTHLKKFKSAISSSSSQAQKIQAGMFKIRSLVGVLFLALGGFAIFLLLYGLLRDQIIQSVPGSYALCALWNFLGPLASFFACLAVISNPRIDEKPTLGLPHSSGNITSSNHGGTTTTSSFQDTSALSADAFDRLQKIKADRHELEEEEDDHQVMGFPLQHSQTNLISIPLKTAQF
;
A
#
# COMPACT_ATOMS: atom_id res chain seq x y z
N MET A 1 -38.28 -32.71 1.85
CA MET A 1 -37.08 -33.11 1.08
C MET A 1 -36.16 -31.92 1.10
N ASP A 2 -34.92 -32.10 1.53
CA ASP A 2 -33.94 -31.01 1.59
C ASP A 2 -33.39 -30.79 0.18
N GLU A 3 -33.86 -29.74 -0.49
CA GLU A 3 -33.35 -29.33 -1.79
C GLU A 3 -32.18 -28.38 -1.57
N ARG A 4 -30.97 -28.91 -1.70
CA ARG A 4 -29.72 -28.14 -1.57
C ARG A 4 -29.24 -27.77 -2.97
N SER A 5 -29.03 -26.48 -3.19
CA SER A 5 -28.38 -25.95 -4.39
C SER A 5 -27.26 -25.01 -3.99
N LEU A 6 -26.44 -24.58 -4.95
CA LEU A 6 -25.39 -23.59 -4.67
C LEU A 6 -25.97 -22.23 -4.28
N THR A 7 -27.13 -21.89 -4.84
CA THR A 7 -27.83 -20.61 -4.67
C THR A 7 -28.77 -20.57 -3.46
N HIS A 8 -29.34 -21.72 -3.09
CA HIS A 8 -30.35 -21.82 -2.03
C HIS A 8 -30.09 -23.02 -1.13
N LEU A 9 -30.32 -22.82 0.15
CA LEU A 9 -30.32 -23.87 1.16
C LEU A 9 -31.74 -23.99 1.72
N CYS A 10 -32.47 -25.03 1.34
CA CYS A 10 -33.84 -25.26 1.79
C CYS A 10 -33.89 -26.30 2.90
N GLN A 11 -34.52 -25.95 4.03
CA GLN A 11 -34.73 -26.83 5.17
C GLN A 11 -36.19 -26.72 5.62
N ASN A 12 -36.87 -27.86 5.72
CA ASN A 12 -38.29 -27.92 6.13
C ASN A 12 -39.23 -27.03 5.28
N GLY A 13 -38.95 -26.87 3.99
CA GLY A 13 -39.73 -26.03 3.07
C GLY A 13 -39.42 -24.53 3.14
N THR A 14 -38.54 -24.09 4.04
CA THR A 14 -38.03 -22.71 4.07
C THR A 14 -36.69 -22.64 3.36
N CYS A 15 -36.57 -21.78 2.36
CA CYS A 15 -35.35 -21.58 1.58
C CYS A 15 -34.62 -20.28 1.99
N TYR A 16 -33.30 -20.39 2.16
CA TYR A 16 -32.38 -19.30 2.48
C TYR A 16 -31.47 -19.03 1.29
N CYS A 17 -31.19 -17.75 1.00
CA CYS A 17 -30.33 -17.36 -0.11
C CYS A 17 -28.84 -17.42 0.25
N ASP A 18 -28.01 -17.94 -0.67
CA ASP A 18 -26.60 -17.56 -0.71
C ASP A 18 -26.49 -16.18 -1.36
N TRP A 19 -26.45 -15.14 -0.52
CA TRP A 19 -26.45 -13.72 -0.89
C TRP A 19 -25.31 -13.30 -1.83
N ARG A 20 -24.33 -14.17 -2.07
CA ARG A 20 -23.27 -13.97 -3.07
C ARG A 20 -23.74 -14.22 -4.49
N LEU A 21 -24.68 -15.16 -4.67
CA LEU A 21 -25.13 -15.65 -5.97
C LEU A 21 -26.58 -15.27 -6.26
N THR A 22 -27.44 -15.15 -5.26
CA THR A 22 -28.85 -14.77 -5.45
C THR A 22 -29.39 -14.08 -4.20
N ILE A 23 -30.40 -13.25 -4.38
CA ILE A 23 -31.12 -12.56 -3.31
C ILE A 23 -32.65 -12.68 -3.47
N TYR A 24 -33.13 -13.58 -4.33
CA TYR A 24 -34.55 -13.77 -4.65
C TYR A 24 -35.02 -15.16 -4.22
N ASP A 25 -36.34 -15.31 -4.07
CA ASP A 25 -37.02 -16.58 -3.79
C ASP A 25 -36.57 -17.25 -2.48
N CYS A 26 -36.29 -16.42 -1.47
CA CYS A 26 -35.88 -16.83 -0.13
C CYS A 26 -36.50 -15.93 0.94
N VAL A 27 -36.51 -16.40 2.18
CA VAL A 27 -37.09 -15.67 3.32
C VAL A 27 -36.37 -14.34 3.62
N ASP A 28 -35.09 -14.24 3.25
CA ASP A 28 -34.22 -13.07 3.51
C ASP A 28 -34.12 -12.09 2.33
N SER A 29 -34.92 -12.29 1.27
CA SER A 29 -34.83 -11.53 0.01
C SER A 29 -34.98 -10.01 0.20
N ALA A 30 -35.98 -9.57 0.96
CA ALA A 30 -36.26 -8.14 1.15
C ALA A 30 -35.09 -7.40 1.83
N GLY A 31 -34.53 -7.98 2.89
CA GLY A 31 -33.41 -7.39 3.63
C GLY A 31 -32.13 -7.38 2.79
N LEU A 32 -31.82 -8.48 2.11
CA LEU A 32 -30.65 -8.57 1.23
C LEU A 32 -30.73 -7.53 0.09
N LYS A 33 -31.90 -7.34 -0.50
CA LYS A 33 -32.11 -6.32 -1.55
C LYS A 33 -31.83 -4.91 -1.05
N ILE A 34 -32.28 -4.56 0.16
CA ILE A 34 -31.99 -3.25 0.77
C ILE A 34 -30.49 -3.08 0.99
N ILE A 35 -29.80 -4.09 1.55
CA ILE A 35 -28.35 -4.07 1.78
C ILE A 35 -27.59 -3.79 0.47
N TYR A 36 -27.94 -4.48 -0.61
CA TYR A 36 -27.31 -4.28 -1.92
C TYR A 36 -27.62 -2.92 -2.53
N LEU A 37 -28.86 -2.40 -2.42
CA LEU A 37 -29.20 -1.06 -2.89
C LEU A 37 -28.38 0.02 -2.19
N VAL A 38 -28.23 -0.07 -0.86
CA VAL A 38 -27.40 0.87 -0.09
C VAL A 38 -25.92 0.72 -0.47
N MET A 39 -25.43 -0.51 -0.68
CA MET A 39 -24.05 -0.73 -1.12
C MET A 39 -23.77 -0.16 -2.51
N ILE A 40 -24.71 -0.28 -3.46
CA ILE A 40 -24.60 0.33 -4.80
C ILE A 40 -24.47 1.84 -4.66
N GLY A 41 -25.36 2.49 -3.90
CA GLY A 41 -25.32 3.94 -3.69
C GLY A 41 -24.03 4.40 -3.02
N PHE A 42 -23.57 3.67 -2.00
CA PHE A 42 -22.32 4.00 -1.30
C PHE A 42 -21.08 3.78 -2.18
N SER A 43 -21.02 2.69 -2.93
CA SER A 43 -19.91 2.42 -3.86
C SER A 43 -19.86 3.44 -5.00
N ALA A 44 -21.01 3.91 -5.49
CA ALA A 44 -21.09 4.99 -6.47
C ALA A 44 -20.52 6.29 -5.91
N LEU A 45 -20.92 6.68 -4.69
CA LEU A 45 -20.41 7.86 -4.01
C LEU A 45 -18.88 7.80 -3.84
N VAL A 46 -18.37 6.69 -3.29
CA VAL A 46 -16.93 6.50 -3.10
C VAL A 46 -16.19 6.52 -4.44
N SER A 47 -16.74 5.91 -5.49
CA SER A 47 -16.15 5.95 -6.83
C SER A 47 -16.02 7.38 -7.36
N LEU A 48 -17.04 8.23 -7.19
CA LEU A 48 -17.00 9.63 -7.61
C LEU A 48 -15.90 10.42 -6.89
N PHE A 49 -15.78 10.25 -5.56
CA PHE A 49 -14.69 10.88 -4.79
C PHE A 49 -13.32 10.38 -5.23
N SER A 50 -13.16 9.06 -5.34
CA SER A 50 -11.90 8.42 -5.73
C SER A 50 -11.47 8.86 -7.13
N PHE A 51 -12.40 8.86 -8.07
CA PHE A 51 -12.19 9.28 -9.46
C PHE A 51 -11.85 10.76 -9.55
N SER A 52 -12.49 11.63 -8.77
CA SER A 52 -12.18 13.07 -8.75
C SER A 52 -10.74 13.34 -8.27
N ILE A 53 -10.31 12.66 -7.20
CA ILE A 53 -8.93 12.75 -6.69
C ILE A 53 -7.95 12.21 -7.74
N PHE A 54 -8.27 11.07 -8.35
CA PHE A 54 -7.45 10.45 -9.38
C PHE A 54 -7.31 11.36 -10.61
N LEU A 55 -8.40 11.89 -11.14
CA LEU A 55 -8.43 12.78 -12.31
C LEU A 55 -7.58 14.04 -12.06
N HIS A 56 -7.74 14.65 -10.88
CA HIS A 56 -6.94 15.79 -10.48
C HIS A 56 -5.44 15.47 -10.44
N ARG A 57 -5.05 14.32 -9.90
CA ARG A 57 -3.63 13.93 -9.78
C ARG A 57 -3.03 13.46 -11.11
N PHE A 58 -3.79 12.71 -11.89
CA PHE A 58 -3.32 12.11 -13.12
C PHE A 58 -3.30 13.11 -14.28
N ILE A 59 -4.43 13.80 -14.52
CA ILE A 59 -4.55 14.72 -15.67
C ILE A 59 -3.93 16.07 -15.33
N TYR A 60 -4.36 16.72 -14.25
CA TYR A 60 -3.93 18.11 -13.99
C TYR A 60 -2.49 18.19 -13.49
N LYS A 61 -2.02 17.21 -12.72
CA LYS A 61 -0.63 17.19 -12.22
C LYS A 61 0.32 16.32 -13.04
N GLY A 62 -0.19 15.56 -14.01
CA GLY A 62 0.64 14.70 -14.86
C GLY A 62 1.36 13.58 -14.11
N HIS A 63 0.84 13.13 -12.96
CA HIS A 63 1.46 12.03 -12.21
C HIS A 63 1.35 10.73 -13.00
N ARG A 64 2.47 9.97 -13.06
CA ARG A 64 2.48 8.59 -13.58
C ARG A 64 2.16 7.60 -12.46
N LEU A 65 1.41 6.55 -12.77
CA LEU A 65 1.09 5.46 -11.84
C LEU A 65 2.32 4.58 -11.53
N PHE A 66 3.07 4.27 -12.57
CA PHE A 66 4.25 3.41 -12.51
C PHE A 66 5.44 4.14 -13.13
N ASP A 67 6.57 4.05 -12.47
CA ASP A 67 7.85 4.46 -13.02
C ASP A 67 8.58 3.19 -13.51
N PHE A 68 8.90 3.15 -14.80
CA PHE A 68 9.66 2.06 -15.41
C PHE A 68 11.13 2.47 -15.47
N ASN A 69 12.01 1.72 -14.79
CA ASN A 69 13.46 1.94 -14.81
C ASN A 69 14.16 0.59 -15.08
N SER A 70 15.39 0.61 -15.62
CA SER A 70 16.16 -0.61 -15.94
C SER A 70 16.46 -1.48 -14.71
N ALA A 71 16.44 -0.91 -13.51
CA ALA A 71 16.76 -1.60 -12.26
C ALA A 71 15.58 -2.38 -11.63
N SER A 72 14.33 -1.99 -11.90
CA SER A 72 13.11 -2.55 -11.29
C SER A 72 12.04 -2.76 -12.34
N VAL A 73 11.36 -3.90 -12.29
CA VAL A 73 10.31 -4.22 -13.28
C VAL A 73 9.10 -3.31 -13.12
N LEU A 74 8.78 -2.93 -11.88
CA LEU A 74 7.58 -2.17 -11.57
C LEU A 74 7.80 -1.31 -10.31
N LYS A 75 7.96 0.02 -10.45
CA LYS A 75 8.00 0.95 -9.32
C LYS A 75 6.67 1.68 -9.17
N PRO A 76 5.68 1.13 -8.42
CA PRO A 76 4.39 1.78 -8.24
C PRO A 76 4.52 3.03 -7.36
N LYS A 77 3.79 4.10 -7.72
CA LYS A 77 3.55 5.22 -6.80
C LYS A 77 2.43 4.81 -5.84
N PRO A 78 2.74 4.48 -4.57
CA PRO A 78 1.84 3.69 -3.72
C PRO A 78 0.46 4.34 -3.56
N ILE A 79 0.41 5.65 -3.35
CA ILE A 79 -0.86 6.39 -3.18
C ILE A 79 -1.65 6.46 -4.49
N ASP A 80 -0.97 6.73 -5.61
CA ASP A 80 -1.64 6.91 -6.90
C ASP A 80 -2.19 5.57 -7.42
N CYS A 81 -1.42 4.49 -7.30
CA CYS A 81 -1.88 3.12 -7.55
C CYS A 81 -3.04 2.74 -6.62
N LEU A 82 -2.93 2.98 -5.32
CA LEU A 82 -4.00 2.66 -4.36
C LEU A 82 -5.32 3.30 -4.79
N MET A 83 -5.32 4.61 -5.09
CA MET A 83 -6.55 5.32 -5.49
C MET A 83 -7.12 4.80 -6.82
N PHE A 84 -6.27 4.52 -7.81
CA PHE A 84 -6.71 4.00 -9.10
C PHE A 84 -7.38 2.62 -8.98
N PHE A 85 -6.71 1.67 -8.32
CA PHE A 85 -7.23 0.31 -8.17
C PHE A 85 -8.46 0.26 -7.24
N LEU A 86 -8.52 1.10 -6.19
CA LEU A 86 -9.73 1.24 -5.37
C LEU A 86 -10.90 1.86 -6.14
N THR A 87 -10.65 2.75 -7.09
CA THR A 87 -11.71 3.27 -7.96
C THR A 87 -12.30 2.14 -8.81
N ILE A 88 -11.45 1.32 -9.44
CA ILE A 88 -11.88 0.14 -10.21
C ILE A 88 -12.65 -0.84 -9.32
N PHE A 89 -12.13 -1.13 -8.12
CA PHE A 89 -12.82 -1.97 -7.13
C PHE A 89 -14.25 -1.48 -6.87
N ASN A 90 -14.44 -0.20 -6.53
CA ASN A 90 -15.77 0.32 -6.18
C ASN A 90 -16.72 0.34 -7.39
N LEU A 91 -16.23 0.61 -8.60
CA LEU A 91 -17.03 0.53 -9.83
C LEU A 91 -17.48 -0.90 -10.12
N LEU A 92 -16.58 -1.88 -9.98
CA LEU A 92 -16.91 -3.29 -10.18
C LEU A 92 -17.86 -3.81 -9.09
N ARG A 93 -17.69 -3.38 -7.83
CA ARG A 93 -18.62 -3.71 -6.73
C ARG A 93 -20.02 -3.15 -6.97
N MET A 94 -20.11 -1.91 -7.45
CA MET A 94 -21.36 -1.30 -7.88
C MET A 94 -22.02 -2.13 -8.98
N LEU A 95 -21.26 -2.54 -10.01
CA LEU A 95 -21.76 -3.39 -11.09
C LEU A 95 -22.26 -4.75 -10.59
N THR A 96 -21.50 -5.44 -9.73
CA THR A 96 -21.92 -6.71 -9.13
C THR A 96 -23.21 -6.56 -8.34
N GLY A 97 -23.36 -5.46 -7.58
CA GLY A 97 -24.60 -5.15 -6.87
C GLY A 97 -25.78 -4.94 -7.83
N ILE A 98 -25.58 -4.20 -8.93
CA ILE A 98 -26.62 -4.00 -9.95
C ILE A 98 -27.05 -5.33 -10.57
N ILE A 99 -26.10 -6.20 -10.93
CA ILE A 99 -26.40 -7.52 -11.51
C ILE A 99 -27.27 -8.36 -10.54
N LEU A 100 -26.93 -8.36 -9.24
CA LEU A 100 -27.71 -9.08 -8.23
C LEU A 100 -29.10 -8.47 -8.01
N VAL A 101 -29.23 -7.14 -7.96
CA VAL A 101 -30.51 -6.45 -7.74
C VAL A 101 -31.42 -6.43 -8.97
N THR A 102 -30.87 -6.60 -10.16
CA THR A 102 -31.66 -6.74 -11.41
C THR A 102 -31.95 -8.19 -11.78
N ASP A 103 -31.42 -9.14 -10.99
CA ASP A 103 -31.45 -10.59 -11.23
C ASP A 103 -30.99 -11.00 -12.64
N VAL A 104 -30.11 -10.21 -13.27
CA VAL A 104 -29.60 -10.52 -14.60
C VAL A 104 -28.79 -11.82 -14.53
N SER A 105 -28.95 -12.66 -15.56
CA SER A 105 -28.17 -13.89 -15.72
C SER A 105 -28.34 -14.92 -14.59
N ARG A 106 -29.58 -15.09 -14.08
CA ARG A 106 -29.95 -16.00 -12.99
C ARG A 106 -29.41 -17.43 -13.12
N THR A 107 -29.41 -17.99 -14.32
CA THR A 107 -28.99 -19.38 -14.57
C THR A 107 -27.47 -19.55 -14.76
N ASN A 108 -26.73 -18.46 -14.99
CA ASN A 108 -25.30 -18.52 -15.25
C ASN A 108 -24.51 -18.39 -13.93
N LEU A 109 -24.41 -19.50 -13.20
CA LEU A 109 -23.69 -19.55 -11.93
C LEU A 109 -22.19 -19.23 -12.08
N LEU A 110 -21.59 -19.59 -13.22
CA LEU A 110 -20.21 -19.24 -13.56
C LEU A 110 -20.00 -17.72 -13.51
N ALA A 111 -20.81 -16.97 -14.27
CA ALA A 111 -20.67 -15.53 -14.35
C ALA A 111 -20.90 -14.86 -12.98
N ARG A 112 -21.88 -15.35 -12.21
CA ARG A 112 -22.18 -14.81 -10.86
C ARG A 112 -21.04 -15.06 -9.87
N SER A 113 -20.53 -16.29 -9.80
CA SER A 113 -19.39 -16.62 -8.94
C SER A 113 -18.15 -15.82 -9.29
N PHE A 114 -17.84 -15.68 -10.60
CA PHE A 114 -16.70 -14.89 -11.05
C PHE A 114 -16.87 -13.40 -10.74
N MET A 115 -18.02 -12.80 -11.09
CA MET A 115 -18.28 -11.37 -10.85
C MET A 115 -18.38 -11.01 -9.36
N PHE A 116 -18.67 -11.98 -8.49
CA PHE A 116 -18.63 -11.77 -7.05
C PHE A 116 -17.19 -11.63 -6.54
N GLU A 117 -16.27 -12.47 -7.03
CA GLU A 117 -14.87 -12.52 -6.61
C GLU A 117 -13.96 -11.51 -7.31
N PHE A 118 -14.25 -11.20 -8.57
CA PHE A 118 -13.40 -10.37 -9.42
C PHE A 118 -13.13 -8.97 -8.85
N PRO A 119 -14.11 -8.22 -8.31
CA PRO A 119 -13.84 -6.92 -7.71
C PRO A 119 -12.80 -7.01 -6.58
N TRP A 120 -12.90 -8.02 -5.72
CA TRP A 120 -11.99 -8.19 -4.57
C TRP A 120 -10.52 -8.28 -4.96
N GLN A 121 -10.22 -8.80 -6.15
CA GLN A 121 -8.87 -8.84 -6.69
C GLN A 121 -8.28 -7.44 -6.89
N TRP A 122 -9.09 -6.47 -7.34
CA TRP A 122 -8.66 -5.09 -7.52
C TRP A 122 -8.45 -4.38 -6.18
N GLY A 123 -9.33 -4.63 -5.21
CA GLY A 123 -9.17 -4.10 -3.85
C GLY A 123 -7.90 -4.64 -3.17
N TYR A 124 -7.67 -5.95 -3.28
CA TYR A 124 -6.46 -6.60 -2.80
C TYR A 124 -5.20 -6.10 -3.51
N GLY A 125 -5.25 -6.01 -4.84
CA GLY A 125 -4.16 -5.51 -5.67
C GLY A 125 -3.77 -4.07 -5.33
N ALA A 126 -4.75 -3.22 -4.99
CA ALA A 126 -4.50 -1.86 -4.51
C ALA A 126 -3.62 -1.86 -3.24
N CYS A 127 -3.96 -2.72 -2.27
CA CYS A 127 -3.19 -2.90 -1.03
C CYS A 127 -1.79 -3.48 -1.29
N ALA A 128 -1.69 -4.47 -2.19
CA ALA A 128 -0.42 -5.11 -2.54
C ALA A 128 0.54 -4.13 -3.23
N LEU A 129 0.05 -3.32 -4.18
CA LEU A 129 0.84 -2.28 -4.84
C LEU A 129 1.24 -1.15 -3.89
N TYR A 130 0.37 -0.78 -2.94
CA TYR A 130 0.72 0.16 -1.88
C TYR A 130 1.87 -0.36 -1.01
N LEU A 131 1.79 -1.63 -0.58
CA LEU A 131 2.87 -2.29 0.15
C LEU A 131 4.16 -2.35 -0.67
N LEU A 132 4.07 -2.73 -1.94
CA LEU A 132 5.24 -2.82 -2.83
C LEU A 132 5.95 -1.46 -2.95
N GLY A 133 5.20 -0.37 -3.15
CA GLY A 133 5.77 0.98 -3.20
C GLY A 133 6.46 1.38 -1.89
N ILE A 134 5.88 1.05 -0.74
CA ILE A 134 6.53 1.26 0.57
C ILE A 134 7.80 0.40 0.69
N ALA A 135 7.72 -0.88 0.33
CA ALA A 135 8.83 -1.82 0.48
C ALA A 135 10.03 -1.43 -0.38
N GLN A 136 9.81 -1.00 -1.63
CA GLN A 136 10.86 -0.48 -2.50
C GLN A 136 11.49 0.79 -1.92
N THR A 137 10.66 1.69 -1.39
CA THR A 137 11.16 2.90 -0.74
C THR A 137 12.01 2.56 0.50
N LEU A 138 11.64 1.53 1.26
CA LEU A 138 12.44 1.05 2.40
C LEU A 138 13.72 0.34 1.95
N ALA A 139 13.70 -0.38 0.83
CA ALA A 139 14.88 -1.03 0.27
C ALA A 139 15.93 0.00 -0.17
N ASP A 140 15.51 1.15 -0.70
CA ASP A 140 16.41 2.27 -1.03
C ASP A 140 17.03 2.89 0.25
N VAL A 141 16.39 2.75 1.41
CA VAL A 141 16.85 3.31 2.70
C VAL A 141 17.53 2.24 3.57
N ARG A 142 18.58 1.58 3.03
CA ARG A 142 19.62 0.79 3.76
C ARG A 142 19.16 0.24 5.14
N LEU A 143 18.23 -0.71 5.12
CA LEU A 143 17.55 -1.30 6.28
C LEU A 143 17.57 -2.84 6.30
N ASP A 144 18.12 -3.42 7.37
CA ASP A 144 18.20 -4.86 7.71
C ASP A 144 17.32 -5.87 6.94
N HIS A 145 17.99 -6.81 6.24
CA HIS A 145 17.44 -7.97 5.52
C HIS A 145 16.95 -9.11 6.40
N THR A 146 17.54 -9.32 7.59
CA THR A 146 17.33 -10.54 8.40
C THR A 146 15.87 -10.76 8.81
N LEU A 147 15.08 -9.70 8.98
CA LEU A 147 13.67 -9.81 9.32
C LEU A 147 12.73 -9.92 8.12
N PHE A 148 13.09 -9.33 6.97
CA PHE A 148 12.25 -9.36 5.78
C PHE A 148 12.20 -10.78 5.21
N THR A 149 13.38 -11.41 5.10
CA THR A 149 13.51 -12.77 4.57
C THR A 149 12.85 -13.78 5.50
N THR A 150 13.03 -13.66 6.82
CA THR A 150 12.38 -14.57 7.78
C THR A 150 10.85 -14.46 7.71
N PHE A 151 10.29 -13.26 7.57
CA PHE A 151 8.84 -13.09 7.50
C PHE A 151 8.22 -13.67 6.22
N PHE A 152 8.90 -13.57 5.07
CA PHE A 152 8.38 -14.10 3.80
C PHE A 152 8.70 -15.58 3.56
N PHE A 153 9.82 -16.09 4.06
CA PHE A 153 10.23 -17.48 3.84
C PHE A 153 9.67 -18.47 4.86
N GLN A 154 9.19 -18.01 6.02
CA GLN A 154 8.60 -18.88 7.03
C GLN A 154 7.16 -19.34 6.69
N PHE A 155 6.62 -18.85 5.57
CA PHE A 155 5.38 -19.35 5.00
C PHE A 155 5.69 -20.49 4.01
N PRO A 156 5.38 -21.76 4.35
CA PRO A 156 5.88 -22.95 3.64
C PRO A 156 5.45 -23.07 2.18
N VAL A 157 4.42 -22.32 1.75
CA VAL A 157 3.93 -22.31 0.35
C VAL A 157 4.85 -21.52 -0.60
N LEU A 158 5.75 -20.67 -0.08
CA LEU A 158 6.73 -19.91 -0.89
C LEU A 158 8.11 -20.58 -0.92
N THR A 159 8.22 -21.86 -0.56
CA THR A 159 9.47 -22.64 -0.66
C THR A 159 9.85 -23.00 -2.11
N PHE A 160 9.28 -22.32 -3.12
CA PHE A 160 9.69 -22.42 -4.53
C PHE A 160 10.98 -21.66 -4.85
N PHE A 161 11.79 -21.32 -3.85
CA PHE A 161 13.09 -20.70 -4.03
C PHE A 161 14.19 -21.74 -3.82
N PRO A 162 15.18 -21.82 -4.75
CA PRO A 162 16.27 -22.77 -4.63
C PRO A 162 17.11 -22.49 -3.36
N PRO A 163 17.47 -23.52 -2.58
CA PRO A 163 18.15 -23.39 -1.30
C PRO A 163 19.62 -22.91 -1.35
N ASP A 164 20.19 -22.64 -2.53
CA ASP A 164 21.65 -22.49 -2.70
C ASP A 164 22.19 -21.05 -2.57
N PHE A 165 21.54 -20.16 -1.81
CA PHE A 165 22.10 -18.83 -1.54
C PHE A 165 23.12 -18.89 -0.39
N GLN A 166 24.36 -19.31 -0.69
CA GLN A 166 25.48 -19.20 0.25
C GLN A 166 25.92 -17.73 0.39
N PRO A 167 25.93 -17.16 1.61
CA PRO A 167 26.46 -15.81 1.82
C PRO A 167 27.98 -15.82 1.61
N PRO A 168 28.55 -14.90 0.81
CA PRO A 168 29.99 -14.80 0.62
C PRO A 168 30.67 -14.40 1.94
N GLN A 169 31.54 -15.28 2.44
CA GLN A 169 32.36 -15.02 3.63
C GLN A 169 33.63 -14.27 3.21
N SER A 170 33.61 -12.94 3.28
CA SER A 170 34.83 -12.14 3.19
C SER A 170 34.94 -11.23 4.42
N HIS A 171 35.95 -11.52 5.23
CA HIS A 171 36.28 -10.80 6.46
C HIS A 171 36.84 -9.40 6.15
N LYS A 172 36.41 -8.40 6.94
CA LYS A 172 36.95 -7.02 7.06
C LYS A 172 36.41 -5.92 6.11
N SER A 173 35.09 -5.86 5.92
CA SER A 173 34.34 -4.59 5.79
C SER A 173 32.94 -4.74 6.40
N THR A 174 32.95 -4.97 7.70
CA THR A 174 31.81 -5.18 8.59
C THR A 174 30.93 -3.93 8.63
N ALA A 175 29.72 -4.01 8.04
CA ALA A 175 28.55 -3.11 8.18
C ALA A 175 27.86 -2.73 6.86
N ARG A 176 28.19 -3.36 5.72
CA ARG A 176 27.25 -3.39 4.58
C ARG A 176 26.14 -4.39 4.89
N GLN A 177 25.25 -3.94 5.76
CA GLN A 177 23.99 -4.57 6.15
C GLN A 177 23.23 -4.87 4.87
N TRP A 178 23.28 -6.14 4.46
CA TRP A 178 22.69 -6.62 3.22
C TRP A 178 21.22 -6.24 3.21
N LEU A 179 20.76 -5.63 2.13
CA LEU A 179 19.37 -5.33 1.83
C LEU A 179 18.83 -6.43 0.93
N PRO A 180 17.53 -6.78 0.98
CA PRO A 180 16.93 -7.55 -0.11
C PRO A 180 17.11 -6.76 -1.40
N SER A 181 17.63 -7.42 -2.44
CA SER A 181 17.73 -6.81 -3.77
C SER A 181 16.35 -6.28 -4.19
N ILE A 182 16.30 -5.13 -4.88
CA ILE A 182 15.06 -4.57 -5.45
C ILE A 182 14.32 -5.63 -6.28
N LYS A 183 15.06 -6.48 -7.00
CA LYS A 183 14.52 -7.61 -7.76
C LYS A 183 13.78 -8.64 -6.88
N THR A 184 14.25 -8.86 -5.65
CA THR A 184 13.59 -9.76 -4.69
C THR A 184 12.28 -9.15 -4.19
N VAL A 185 12.29 -7.86 -3.87
CA VAL A 185 11.07 -7.13 -3.45
C VAL A 185 10.03 -7.13 -4.57
N ASP A 186 10.44 -6.91 -5.81
CA ASP A 186 9.58 -6.95 -6.99
C ASP A 186 8.96 -8.33 -7.19
N ARG A 187 9.74 -9.41 -7.08
CA ARG A 187 9.22 -10.79 -7.18
C ARG A 187 8.18 -11.08 -6.10
N ILE A 188 8.46 -10.70 -4.85
CA ILE A 188 7.52 -10.92 -3.74
C ILE A 188 6.24 -10.12 -3.97
N GLY A 189 6.35 -8.84 -4.33
CA GLY A 189 5.19 -7.99 -4.63
C GLY A 189 4.36 -8.50 -5.80
N LEU A 190 5.01 -8.96 -6.87
CA LEU A 190 4.34 -9.54 -8.03
C LEU A 190 3.64 -10.85 -7.68
N THR A 191 4.23 -11.68 -6.80
CA THR A 191 3.56 -12.88 -6.28
C THR A 191 2.30 -12.52 -5.51
N PHE A 192 2.36 -11.51 -4.61
CA PHE A 192 1.14 -11.03 -3.94
C PHE A 192 0.10 -10.54 -4.94
N LEU A 193 0.50 -9.84 -6.00
CA LEU A 193 -0.44 -9.31 -6.98
C LEU A 193 -1.08 -10.42 -7.84
N CYS A 194 -0.29 -11.34 -8.37
CA CYS A 194 -0.73 -12.30 -9.39
C CYS A 194 -1.32 -13.59 -8.82
N LEU A 195 -0.80 -14.07 -7.69
CA LEU A 195 -1.20 -15.37 -7.13
C LEU A 195 -2.69 -15.45 -6.75
N PRO A 196 -3.28 -14.49 -6.01
CA PRO A 196 -4.72 -14.54 -5.71
C PRO A 196 -5.56 -14.36 -6.98
N PHE A 197 -5.08 -13.60 -7.97
CA PHE A 197 -5.78 -13.45 -9.24
C PHE A 197 -5.87 -14.79 -9.98
N ILE A 198 -4.83 -15.61 -9.96
CA ILE A 198 -4.84 -16.91 -10.64
C ILE A 198 -5.66 -17.91 -9.81
N ILE A 199 -5.28 -18.14 -8.55
CA ILE A 199 -5.85 -19.22 -7.74
C ILE A 199 -7.34 -18.99 -7.47
N ASN A 200 -7.72 -17.79 -7.02
CA ASN A 200 -9.09 -17.55 -6.60
C ASN A 200 -10.05 -17.51 -7.80
N ASN A 201 -9.64 -16.99 -8.95
CA ASN A 201 -10.48 -17.03 -10.15
C ASN A 201 -10.65 -18.47 -10.66
N VAL A 202 -9.62 -19.33 -10.57
CA VAL A 202 -9.76 -20.76 -10.90
C VAL A 202 -10.77 -21.43 -9.98
N CYS A 203 -10.71 -21.21 -8.66
CA CYS A 203 -11.70 -21.77 -7.73
C CYS A 203 -13.11 -21.19 -7.93
N ALA A 204 -13.25 -19.90 -8.23
CA ALA A 204 -14.54 -19.26 -8.51
C ALA A 204 -15.19 -19.80 -9.79
N ILE A 205 -14.39 -19.98 -10.86
CA ILE A 205 -14.84 -20.57 -12.12
C ILE A 205 -15.23 -22.04 -11.91
N ALA A 206 -14.35 -22.84 -11.27
CA ALA A 206 -14.59 -24.25 -11.03
C ALA A 206 -15.87 -24.48 -10.20
N SER A 207 -16.08 -23.70 -9.13
CA SER A 207 -17.30 -23.79 -8.33
C SER A 207 -18.55 -23.38 -9.10
N GLY A 208 -18.47 -22.37 -9.98
CA GLY A 208 -19.57 -21.96 -10.84
C GLY A 208 -19.96 -23.00 -11.88
N VAL A 209 -18.98 -23.65 -12.54
CA VAL A 209 -19.22 -24.72 -13.53
C VAL A 209 -19.81 -25.96 -12.87
N LEU A 210 -19.24 -26.38 -11.74
CA LEU A 210 -19.66 -27.60 -11.05
C LEU A 210 -20.94 -27.43 -10.23
N GLY A 211 -21.38 -26.19 -10.00
CA GLY A 211 -22.53 -25.87 -9.15
C GLY A 211 -23.85 -26.51 -9.58
N ALA A 212 -24.01 -26.82 -10.87
CA ALA A 212 -25.21 -27.45 -11.42
C ALA A 212 -25.15 -28.99 -11.45
N THR A 213 -23.96 -29.59 -11.56
CA THR A 213 -23.79 -31.03 -11.79
C THR A 213 -23.22 -31.77 -10.59
N HIS A 214 -22.29 -31.15 -9.86
CA HIS A 214 -21.53 -31.77 -8.77
C HIS A 214 -21.42 -30.82 -7.57
N LEU A 215 -22.53 -30.63 -6.87
CA LEU A 215 -22.65 -29.67 -5.76
C LEU A 215 -21.58 -29.85 -4.69
N GLY A 216 -21.31 -31.10 -4.26
CA GLY A 216 -20.29 -31.37 -3.24
C GLY A 216 -18.88 -30.89 -3.64
N THR A 217 -18.51 -31.08 -4.91
CA THR A 217 -17.21 -30.61 -5.43
C THR A 217 -17.19 -29.08 -5.54
N ALA A 218 -18.29 -28.46 -5.98
CA ALA A 218 -18.40 -27.00 -6.02
C ALA A 218 -18.22 -26.36 -4.64
N GLU A 219 -18.78 -26.97 -3.60
CA GLU A 219 -18.61 -26.50 -2.21
C GLU A 219 -17.17 -26.63 -1.70
N ILE A 220 -16.47 -27.71 -2.07
CA ILE A 220 -15.04 -27.86 -1.76
C ILE A 220 -14.24 -26.71 -2.38
N PHE A 221 -14.49 -26.37 -3.66
CA PHE A 221 -13.83 -25.24 -4.32
C PHE A 221 -14.14 -23.89 -3.64
N ILE A 222 -15.37 -23.68 -3.17
CA ILE A 222 -15.73 -22.47 -2.40
C ILE A 222 -14.99 -22.41 -1.07
N ARG A 223 -14.88 -23.53 -0.34
CA ARG A 223 -14.12 -23.57 0.92
C ARG A 223 -12.63 -23.30 0.69
N LEU A 224 -12.04 -23.93 -0.34
CA LEU A 224 -10.66 -23.69 -0.73
C LEU A 224 -10.41 -22.22 -1.10
N LEU A 225 -11.31 -21.63 -1.91
CA LEU A 225 -11.28 -20.21 -2.25
C LEU A 225 -11.17 -19.31 -1.02
N TYR A 226 -11.99 -19.56 0.01
CA TYR A 226 -11.94 -18.74 1.23
C TYR A 226 -10.74 -19.00 2.13
N VAL A 227 -10.22 -20.23 2.15
CA VAL A 227 -8.94 -20.53 2.81
C VAL A 227 -7.79 -19.78 2.12
N PHE A 228 -7.75 -19.77 0.79
CA PHE A 228 -6.74 -19.01 0.04
C PHE A 228 -6.89 -17.51 0.26
N TRP A 229 -8.10 -16.98 0.23
CA TRP A 229 -8.33 -15.57 0.56
C TRP A 229 -7.91 -15.23 1.99
N PHE A 230 -8.25 -16.05 2.99
CA PHE A 230 -7.79 -15.87 4.37
C PHE A 230 -6.26 -15.81 4.44
N TRP A 231 -5.58 -16.74 3.77
CA TRP A 231 -4.13 -16.79 3.71
C TRP A 231 -3.53 -15.54 3.06
N HIS A 232 -4.03 -15.14 1.89
CA HIS A 232 -3.55 -13.99 1.15
C HIS A 232 -3.81 -12.66 1.88
N CYS A 233 -5.00 -12.48 2.44
CA CYS A 233 -5.35 -11.28 3.20
C CYS A 233 -4.60 -11.20 4.53
N GLY A 234 -4.48 -12.32 5.24
CA GLY A 234 -3.74 -12.40 6.51
C GLY A 234 -2.25 -12.11 6.33
N SER A 235 -1.61 -12.74 5.34
CA SER A 235 -0.19 -12.50 5.02
C SER A 235 0.06 -11.07 4.56
N LEU A 236 -0.80 -10.50 3.70
CA LEU A 236 -0.67 -9.11 3.27
C LEU A 236 -0.92 -8.12 4.42
N ALA A 237 -1.93 -8.35 5.26
CA ALA A 237 -2.19 -7.50 6.43
C ALA A 237 -0.98 -7.45 7.36
N ALA A 238 -0.37 -8.61 7.63
CA ALA A 238 0.79 -8.71 8.48
C ALA A 238 2.04 -8.04 7.86
N ALA A 239 2.21 -8.14 6.54
CA ALA A 239 3.26 -7.42 5.81
C ALA A 239 3.05 -5.89 5.82
N VAL A 240 1.81 -5.42 5.65
CA VAL A 240 1.44 -3.99 5.71
C VAL A 240 1.73 -3.39 7.08
N ILE A 241 1.32 -4.04 8.17
CA ILE A 241 1.57 -3.53 9.52
C ILE A 241 3.07 -3.54 9.84
N TYR A 242 3.79 -4.58 9.45
CA TYR A 242 5.24 -4.66 9.64
C TYR A 242 5.98 -3.53 8.91
N ALA A 243 5.74 -3.40 7.60
CA ALA A 243 6.37 -2.37 6.78
C ALA A 243 5.99 -0.96 7.26
N GLY A 244 4.73 -0.75 7.65
CA GLY A 244 4.25 0.51 8.19
C GLY A 244 4.92 0.90 9.51
N ILE A 245 5.03 -0.02 10.48
CA ILE A 245 5.73 0.23 11.75
C ILE A 245 7.21 0.57 11.49
N LYS A 246 7.88 -0.21 10.63
CA LYS A 246 9.30 0.00 10.30
C LYS A 246 9.51 1.38 9.65
N LEU A 247 8.66 1.74 8.69
CA LEU A 247 8.68 3.04 8.02
C LEU A 247 8.50 4.20 9.00
N VAL A 248 7.53 4.09 9.91
CA VAL A 248 7.28 5.12 10.93
C VAL A 248 8.48 5.29 11.87
N ARG A 249 9.10 4.20 12.33
CA ARG A 249 10.29 4.26 13.21
C ARG A 249 11.48 4.91 12.52
N LEU A 250 11.68 4.59 11.24
CA LEU A 250 12.73 5.19 10.43
C LEU A 250 12.52 6.71 10.32
N LEU A 251 11.31 7.14 9.96
CA LEU A 251 10.98 8.55 9.80
C LEU A 251 11.13 9.32 11.12
N GLN A 252 10.74 8.73 12.26
CA GLN A 252 10.94 9.32 13.58
C GLN A 252 12.43 9.50 13.93
N THR A 253 13.27 8.54 13.57
CA THR A 253 14.72 8.62 13.83
C THR A 253 15.36 9.74 13.02
N HIS A 254 15.02 9.87 11.74
CA HIS A 254 15.51 10.97 10.90
C HIS A 254 15.01 12.32 11.39
N LEU A 255 13.74 12.43 11.78
CA LEU A 255 13.17 13.66 12.33
C LEU A 255 13.89 14.14 13.59
N LYS A 256 14.26 13.22 14.50
CA LYS A 256 15.02 13.59 15.70
C LYS A 256 16.38 14.18 15.34
N LYS A 257 17.09 13.57 14.38
CA LYS A 257 18.40 14.06 13.89
C LYS A 257 18.28 15.42 13.18
N PHE A 258 17.22 15.64 12.40
CA PHE A 258 16.99 16.94 11.76
C PHE A 258 16.58 18.02 12.76
N LYS A 259 15.76 17.69 13.76
CA LYS A 259 15.35 18.66 14.79
C LYS A 259 16.53 19.18 15.61
N SER A 260 17.57 18.37 15.82
CA SER A 260 18.81 18.83 16.45
C SER A 260 19.66 19.72 15.55
N ALA A 261 19.59 19.56 14.23
CA ALA A 261 20.37 20.35 13.27
C ALA A 261 19.68 21.66 12.85
N ILE A 262 18.35 21.68 12.85
CA ILE A 262 17.52 22.77 12.32
C ILE A 262 16.61 23.27 13.44
N SER A 263 17.19 23.96 14.41
CA SER A 263 16.45 24.57 15.54
C SER A 263 15.62 25.80 15.15
N SER A 264 15.63 26.23 13.87
CA SER A 264 15.01 27.50 13.44
C SER A 264 13.80 27.41 12.49
N SER A 265 13.40 26.24 11.93
CA SER A 265 12.26 26.16 10.99
C SER A 265 11.08 25.29 11.47
N SER A 266 10.19 25.89 12.26
CA SER A 266 8.98 25.25 12.80
C SER A 266 8.01 24.72 11.70
N SER A 267 7.95 25.38 10.54
CA SER A 267 7.04 25.03 9.45
C SER A 267 7.38 23.71 8.74
N GLN A 268 8.66 23.38 8.60
CA GLN A 268 9.08 22.13 7.96
C GLN A 268 8.78 20.91 8.84
N ALA A 269 8.95 21.05 10.16
CA ALA A 269 8.63 20.00 11.12
C ALA A 269 7.13 19.63 11.07
N GLN A 270 6.25 20.63 10.97
CA GLN A 270 4.80 20.42 10.85
C GLN A 270 4.44 19.64 9.57
N LYS A 271 5.04 19.99 8.42
CA LYS A 271 4.83 19.29 7.14
C LYS A 271 5.19 17.81 7.24
N ILE A 272 6.34 17.47 7.83
CA ILE A 272 6.76 16.07 7.97
C ILE A 272 5.87 15.30 8.96
N GLN A 273 5.43 15.95 10.05
CA GLN A 273 4.48 15.33 10.99
C GLN A 273 3.13 15.01 10.33
N ALA A 274 2.62 15.92 9.50
CA ALA A 274 1.40 15.67 8.71
C ALA A 274 1.57 14.48 7.75
N GLY A 275 2.71 14.41 7.05
CA GLY A 275 3.06 13.28 6.19
C GLY A 275 3.11 11.93 6.95
N MET A 276 3.68 11.94 8.15
CA MET A 276 3.73 10.74 9.01
C MET A 276 2.34 10.31 9.47
N PHE A 277 1.48 11.27 9.86
CA PHE A 277 0.11 10.98 10.27
C PHE A 277 -0.68 10.32 9.14
N LYS A 278 -0.54 10.82 7.90
CA LYS A 278 -1.15 10.23 6.71
C LYS A 278 -0.75 8.78 6.49
N ILE A 279 0.55 8.48 6.55
CA ILE A 279 1.05 7.10 6.37
C ILE A 279 0.49 6.19 7.47
N ARG A 280 0.47 6.64 8.73
CA ARG A 280 -0.10 5.87 9.84
C ARG A 280 -1.59 5.60 9.67
N SER A 281 -2.35 6.61 9.27
CA SER A 281 -3.79 6.49 9.01
C SER A 281 -4.05 5.49 7.88
N LEU A 282 -3.34 5.61 6.75
CA LEU A 282 -3.48 4.67 5.63
C LEU A 282 -3.11 3.24 6.01
N VAL A 283 -1.97 3.02 6.66
CA VAL A 283 -1.55 1.68 7.13
C VAL A 283 -2.58 1.09 8.08
N GLY A 284 -3.13 1.89 9.00
CA GLY A 284 -4.17 1.45 9.93
C GLY A 284 -5.46 1.02 9.22
N VAL A 285 -5.94 1.83 8.26
CA VAL A 285 -7.13 1.51 7.45
C VAL A 285 -6.92 0.23 6.65
N LEU A 286 -5.78 0.07 5.98
CA LEU A 286 -5.47 -1.12 5.18
C LEU A 286 -5.35 -2.38 6.05
N PHE A 287 -4.70 -2.27 7.21
CA PHE A 287 -4.59 -3.38 8.16
C PHE A 287 -5.97 -3.81 8.69
N LEU A 288 -6.81 -2.85 9.09
CA LEU A 288 -8.16 -3.14 9.57
C LEU A 288 -9.02 -3.78 8.47
N ALA A 289 -8.92 -3.27 7.25
CA ALA A 289 -9.66 -3.81 6.11
C ALA A 289 -9.22 -5.26 5.78
N LEU A 290 -7.92 -5.50 5.59
CA LEU A 290 -7.40 -6.82 5.24
C LEU A 290 -7.55 -7.83 6.38
N GLY A 291 -7.23 -7.43 7.62
CA GLY A 291 -7.34 -8.27 8.81
C GLY A 291 -8.79 -8.61 9.14
N GLY A 292 -9.69 -7.62 9.08
CA GLY A 292 -11.13 -7.83 9.24
C GLY A 292 -11.68 -8.76 8.17
N PHE A 293 -11.32 -8.55 6.90
CA PHE A 293 -11.75 -9.41 5.80
C PHE A 293 -11.25 -10.84 5.97
N ALA A 294 -9.98 -11.04 6.34
CA ALA A 294 -9.43 -12.37 6.60
C ALA A 294 -10.23 -13.12 7.69
N ILE A 295 -10.55 -12.46 8.81
CA ILE A 295 -11.35 -13.07 9.89
C ILE A 295 -12.74 -13.46 9.38
N PHE A 296 -13.42 -12.59 8.63
CA PHE A 296 -14.75 -12.88 8.09
C PHE A 296 -14.74 -13.99 7.03
N LEU A 297 -13.71 -14.06 6.19
CA LEU A 297 -13.51 -15.13 5.22
C LEU A 297 -13.35 -16.49 5.90
N LEU A 298 -12.52 -16.55 6.96
CA LEU A 298 -12.33 -17.77 7.73
C LEU A 298 -13.62 -18.19 8.44
N LEU A 299 -14.30 -17.24 9.08
CA LEU A 299 -15.58 -17.48 9.75
C LEU A 299 -16.63 -18.03 8.77
N TYR A 300 -16.75 -17.41 7.59
CA TYR A 300 -17.68 -17.87 6.56
C TYR A 300 -17.27 -19.23 6.00
N GLY A 301 -15.97 -19.47 5.75
CA GLY A 301 -15.49 -20.77 5.26
C GLY A 301 -15.79 -21.93 6.23
N LEU A 302 -15.74 -21.69 7.54
CA LEU A 302 -16.01 -22.68 8.57
C LEU A 302 -17.50 -22.84 8.88
N LEU A 303 -18.24 -21.74 8.99
CA LEU A 303 -19.63 -21.70 9.48
C LEU A 303 -20.65 -21.37 8.39
N ARG A 304 -20.31 -21.51 7.10
CA ARG A 304 -21.16 -21.11 5.96
C ARG A 304 -22.62 -21.51 6.13
N ASP A 305 -22.86 -22.81 6.34
CA ASP A 305 -24.22 -23.36 6.34
C ASP A 305 -25.04 -22.81 7.53
N GLN A 306 -24.40 -22.64 8.70
CA GLN A 306 -25.03 -22.06 9.90
C GLN A 306 -25.35 -20.57 9.70
N ILE A 307 -24.46 -19.83 9.03
CA ILE A 307 -24.65 -18.40 8.76
C ILE A 307 -25.77 -18.18 7.74
N ILE A 308 -25.84 -18.99 6.67
CA ILE A 308 -26.88 -18.87 5.65
C ILE A 308 -28.26 -19.25 6.22
N GLN A 309 -28.34 -20.29 7.05
CA GLN A 309 -29.61 -20.69 7.70
C GLN A 309 -30.11 -19.70 8.76
N SER A 310 -29.25 -18.79 9.21
CA SER A 310 -29.62 -17.75 10.17
C SER A 310 -29.84 -16.42 9.45
N VAL A 311 -31.09 -15.97 9.33
CA VAL A 311 -31.44 -14.67 8.74
C VAL A 311 -30.59 -13.50 9.30
N PRO A 312 -30.44 -13.31 10.63
CA PRO A 312 -29.58 -12.25 11.15
C PRO A 312 -28.10 -12.47 10.84
N GLY A 313 -27.63 -13.72 10.84
CA GLY A 313 -26.26 -14.06 10.45
C GLY A 313 -25.95 -13.73 8.99
N SER A 314 -26.87 -14.10 8.09
CA SER A 314 -26.84 -13.79 6.66
C SER A 314 -26.78 -12.28 6.43
N TYR A 315 -27.67 -11.50 7.08
CA TYR A 315 -27.67 -10.04 6.99
C TYR A 315 -26.38 -9.40 7.52
N ALA A 316 -25.93 -9.80 8.71
CA ALA A 316 -24.74 -9.22 9.33
C ALA A 316 -23.50 -9.48 8.48
N LEU A 317 -23.30 -10.71 8.02
CA LEU A 317 -22.15 -11.04 7.20
C LEU A 317 -22.25 -10.42 5.80
N CYS A 318 -23.43 -10.43 5.18
CA CYS A 318 -23.65 -9.76 3.90
C CYS A 318 -23.31 -8.27 4.00
N ALA A 319 -23.80 -7.56 5.03
CA ALA A 319 -23.48 -6.15 5.24
C ALA A 319 -21.97 -5.94 5.48
N LEU A 320 -21.37 -6.66 6.41
CA LEU A 320 -19.94 -6.53 6.70
C LEU A 320 -19.09 -6.78 5.46
N TRP A 321 -19.36 -7.86 4.73
CA TRP A 321 -18.63 -8.22 3.51
C TRP A 321 -18.79 -7.18 2.42
N ASN A 322 -20.01 -6.68 2.20
CA ASN A 322 -20.29 -5.77 1.10
C ASN A 322 -19.82 -4.33 1.38
N PHE A 323 -19.78 -3.89 2.64
CA PHE A 323 -19.40 -2.51 3.02
C PHE A 323 -17.95 -2.34 3.46
N LEU A 324 -17.24 -3.38 3.90
CA LEU A 324 -15.87 -3.24 4.41
C LEU A 324 -14.91 -2.60 3.40
N GLY A 325 -14.94 -3.05 2.14
CA GLY A 325 -14.10 -2.51 1.08
C GLY A 325 -14.41 -1.05 0.71
N PRO A 326 -15.68 -0.69 0.41
CA PRO A 326 -16.06 0.70 0.16
C PRO A 326 -15.76 1.63 1.34
N LEU A 327 -15.98 1.18 2.59
CA LEU A 327 -15.67 1.97 3.79
C LEU A 327 -14.15 2.20 3.92
N ALA A 328 -13.34 1.15 3.76
CA ALA A 328 -11.89 1.28 3.75
C ALA A 328 -11.41 2.23 2.64
N SER A 329 -12.01 2.15 1.45
CA SER A 329 -11.71 3.03 0.33
C SER A 329 -12.06 4.49 0.64
N PHE A 330 -13.21 4.73 1.26
CA PHE A 330 -13.64 6.05 1.69
C PHE A 330 -12.66 6.65 2.72
N PHE A 331 -12.28 5.88 3.75
CA PHE A 331 -11.30 6.33 4.72
C PHE A 331 -9.91 6.55 4.12
N ALA A 332 -9.50 5.74 3.13
CA ALA A 332 -8.27 5.98 2.39
C ALA A 332 -8.33 7.30 1.60
N CYS A 333 -9.47 7.60 0.95
CA CYS A 333 -9.69 8.89 0.28
C CYS A 333 -9.60 10.05 1.27
N LEU A 334 -10.26 9.95 2.42
CA LEU A 334 -10.19 10.95 3.48
C LEU A 334 -8.75 11.14 3.98
N ALA A 335 -8.02 10.07 4.24
CA ALA A 335 -6.61 10.15 4.65
C ALA A 335 -5.72 10.82 3.59
N VAL A 336 -6.06 10.70 2.30
CA VAL A 336 -5.37 11.39 1.21
C VAL A 336 -5.72 12.87 1.14
N ILE A 337 -7.00 13.23 1.37
CA ILE A 337 -7.51 14.62 1.35
C ILE A 337 -7.07 15.41 2.59
N SER A 338 -7.02 14.79 3.77
CA SER A 338 -6.70 15.42 5.07
C SER A 338 -5.27 15.96 5.18
N ASN A 339 -4.59 16.21 4.07
CA ASN A 339 -3.37 16.99 4.04
C ASN A 339 -3.76 18.48 4.06
N PRO A 340 -3.63 19.20 5.20
CA PRO A 340 -3.76 20.64 5.19
C PRO A 340 -2.65 21.16 4.29
N ARG A 341 -3.04 21.58 3.08
CA ARG A 341 -2.23 22.51 2.32
C ARG A 341 -2.08 23.73 3.21
N ILE A 342 -0.92 23.86 3.86
CA ILE A 342 -0.39 25.18 4.15
C ILE A 342 0.00 25.71 2.77
N ASP A 343 -1.00 26.11 1.99
CA ASP A 343 -0.87 26.95 0.80
C ASP A 343 -0.46 28.34 1.31
N GLU A 344 0.68 28.41 1.98
CA GLU A 344 1.51 29.59 1.86
C GLU A 344 2.03 29.51 0.43
N LYS A 345 1.29 30.14 -0.49
CA LYS A 345 1.99 30.90 -1.52
C LYS A 345 3.04 31.67 -0.73
N PRO A 346 4.35 31.42 -0.91
CA PRO A 346 5.30 32.42 -0.48
C PRO A 346 4.86 33.64 -1.27
N THR A 347 4.20 34.58 -0.60
CA THR A 347 4.01 35.91 -1.14
C THR A 347 5.40 36.27 -1.57
N LEU A 348 5.53 36.39 -2.88
CA LEU A 348 6.69 36.82 -3.60
C LEU A 348 6.96 38.23 -3.08
N GLY A 349 7.58 38.30 -1.89
CA GLY A 349 8.27 39.45 -1.37
C GLY A 349 9.50 39.58 -2.24
N LEU A 350 9.29 39.95 -3.50
CA LEU A 350 10.17 40.87 -4.16
C LEU A 350 10.17 42.10 -3.25
N PRO A 351 11.28 42.42 -2.54
CA PRO A 351 11.52 43.82 -2.27
C PRO A 351 11.63 44.48 -3.64
N HIS A 352 10.52 45.08 -4.05
CA HIS A 352 10.48 46.01 -5.16
C HIS A 352 11.42 47.17 -4.77
N SER A 353 12.58 47.25 -5.44
CA SER A 353 13.45 48.43 -5.57
C SER A 353 14.13 48.94 -4.27
N SER A 354 15.44 49.17 -4.22
CA SER A 354 16.17 50.11 -5.08
C SER A 354 17.69 49.87 -4.95
N GLY A 355 18.39 49.60 -6.06
CA GLY A 355 19.82 49.28 -6.01
C GLY A 355 20.51 49.21 -7.38
N ASN A 356 20.27 50.23 -8.20
CA ASN A 356 21.07 50.76 -9.31
C ASN A 356 22.42 50.06 -9.64
N ILE A 357 22.50 49.20 -10.68
CA ILE A 357 23.77 48.91 -11.40
C ILE A 357 23.50 48.66 -12.90
N THR A 358 24.19 49.45 -13.71
CA THR A 358 24.32 49.48 -15.18
C THR A 358 25.08 48.30 -15.78
N SER A 359 24.74 47.96 -17.06
CA SER A 359 25.56 47.28 -18.11
C SER A 359 26.06 45.85 -17.82
N SER A 360 26.06 44.84 -18.70
CA SER A 360 26.15 44.74 -20.16
C SER A 360 25.83 43.29 -20.61
N ASN A 361 25.37 43.14 -21.87
CA ASN A 361 25.24 41.94 -22.71
C ASN A 361 25.94 40.63 -22.28
N HIS A 362 25.21 39.52 -22.21
CA HIS A 362 25.45 38.32 -23.07
C HIS A 362 24.30 37.30 -22.98
N GLY A 363 24.05 36.60 -24.09
CA GLY A 363 22.80 35.90 -24.38
C GLY A 363 22.67 34.45 -23.86
N GLY A 364 21.41 34.05 -23.75
CA GLY A 364 20.90 32.72 -24.07
C GLY A 364 21.13 31.60 -23.07
N THR A 365 20.15 31.34 -22.19
CA THR A 365 19.73 29.97 -21.84
C THR A 365 18.30 30.00 -21.29
N THR A 366 17.38 29.31 -21.96
CA THR A 366 15.97 29.18 -21.60
C THR A 366 15.82 28.18 -20.45
N THR A 367 15.81 28.66 -19.21
CA THR A 367 15.50 27.84 -18.03
C THR A 367 13.99 27.69 -17.89
N THR A 368 13.46 26.57 -18.38
CA THR A 368 12.12 26.07 -18.04
C THR A 368 12.08 25.73 -16.54
N SER A 369 11.56 26.65 -15.73
CA SER A 369 11.25 26.41 -14.32
C SER A 369 10.05 25.47 -14.21
N SER A 370 10.31 24.18 -14.04
CA SER A 370 9.28 23.17 -13.76
C SER A 370 8.68 23.41 -12.37
N PHE A 371 7.42 23.81 -12.35
CA PHE A 371 6.59 23.96 -11.15
C PHE A 371 6.32 22.56 -10.56
N GLN A 372 7.10 22.15 -9.56
CA GLN A 372 7.03 20.82 -8.95
C GLN A 372 6.14 20.87 -7.70
N ASP A 373 4.83 20.66 -7.90
CA ASP A 373 3.80 20.89 -6.87
C ASP A 373 3.51 19.66 -5.98
N THR A 374 4.19 19.61 -4.83
CA THR A 374 3.78 19.29 -3.42
C THR A 374 2.73 18.22 -3.04
N SER A 375 2.10 17.49 -3.96
CA SER A 375 1.27 16.31 -3.63
C SER A 375 2.08 15.07 -3.29
N ALA A 376 3.38 15.21 -3.44
CA ALA A 376 4.42 14.24 -3.19
C ALA A 376 4.95 14.34 -1.75
N LEU A 377 4.25 14.86 -0.74
CA LEU A 377 4.92 15.07 0.56
C LEU A 377 5.59 13.81 1.17
N SER A 378 5.17 12.59 0.80
CA SER A 378 6.04 11.41 0.98
C SER A 378 7.13 11.31 -0.10
N ALA A 379 6.78 11.30 -1.39
CA ALA A 379 7.73 11.20 -2.51
C ALA A 379 8.76 12.36 -2.61
N ASP A 380 8.40 13.63 -2.48
CA ASP A 380 9.23 14.83 -2.29
C ASP A 380 10.04 14.79 -0.99
N ALA A 381 9.49 14.31 0.13
CA ALA A 381 10.32 14.09 1.32
C ALA A 381 11.36 13.00 1.06
N PHE A 382 11.00 11.97 0.30
CA PHE A 382 11.92 10.92 -0.14
C PHE A 382 12.93 11.41 -1.18
N ASP A 383 12.53 12.19 -2.17
CA ASP A 383 13.39 12.79 -3.19
C ASP A 383 14.36 13.78 -2.55
N ARG A 384 13.91 14.59 -1.59
CA ARG A 384 14.78 15.45 -0.78
C ARG A 384 15.77 14.64 0.04
N LEU A 385 15.34 13.52 0.63
CA LEU A 385 16.23 12.59 1.33
C LEU A 385 17.26 11.95 0.38
N GLN A 386 16.88 11.62 -0.85
CA GLN A 386 17.79 11.10 -1.87
C GLN A 386 18.77 12.18 -2.33
N LYS A 387 18.30 13.40 -2.59
CA LYS A 387 19.14 14.53 -2.96
C LYS A 387 20.17 14.84 -1.88
N ILE A 388 19.76 14.94 -0.61
CA ILE A 388 20.67 15.16 0.52
C ILE A 388 21.71 14.03 0.64
N LYS A 389 21.34 12.78 0.33
CA LYS A 389 22.30 11.67 0.31
C LYS A 389 23.29 11.79 -0.84
N ALA A 390 22.86 12.23 -2.01
CA ALA A 390 23.73 12.49 -3.14
C ALA A 390 24.71 13.63 -2.81
N ASP A 391 24.19 14.76 -2.31
CA ASP A 391 25.00 15.91 -1.90
C ASP A 391 26.03 15.53 -0.81
N ARG A 392 25.67 14.63 0.12
CA ARG A 392 26.61 14.14 1.14
C ARG A 392 27.70 13.22 0.55
N HIS A 393 27.35 12.39 -0.42
CA HIS A 393 28.33 11.54 -1.10
C HIS A 393 29.34 12.37 -1.89
N GLU A 394 28.89 13.45 -2.55
CA GLU A 394 29.79 14.38 -3.25
C GLU A 394 30.76 15.06 -2.27
N LEU A 395 30.29 15.45 -1.08
CA LEU A 395 31.17 16.02 -0.03
C LEU A 395 32.18 15.00 0.53
N GLU A 396 31.78 13.74 0.69
CA GLU A 396 32.68 12.67 1.13
C GLU A 396 33.75 12.37 0.06
N GLU A 397 33.40 12.44 -1.23
CA GLU A 397 34.38 12.31 -2.34
C GLU A 397 35.35 13.51 -2.39
N GLU A 398 34.89 14.74 -2.17
CA GLU A 398 35.78 15.92 -2.11
C GLU A 398 36.77 15.86 -0.92
N GLU A 399 36.35 15.31 0.22
CA GLU A 399 37.22 15.17 1.40
C GLU A 399 38.32 14.12 1.18
N ASP A 400 37.99 13.00 0.52
CA ASP A 400 38.96 11.97 0.14
C ASP A 400 39.99 12.50 -0.88
N ASP A 401 39.54 13.28 -1.88
CA ASP A 401 40.44 13.90 -2.88
C ASP A 401 41.40 14.92 -2.26
N HIS A 402 40.93 15.70 -1.27
CA HIS A 402 41.79 16.61 -0.52
C HIS A 402 42.80 15.89 0.38
N GLN A 403 42.45 14.71 0.92
CA GLN A 403 43.39 13.92 1.71
C GLN A 403 44.49 13.28 0.85
N VAL A 404 44.18 12.93 -0.41
CA VAL A 404 45.17 12.41 -1.37
C VAL A 404 46.08 13.53 -1.91
N MET A 405 45.59 14.76 -2.03
CA MET A 405 46.40 15.93 -2.40
C MET A 405 47.12 16.59 -1.22
N GLY A 406 47.18 15.93 -0.07
CA GLY A 406 48.01 16.32 1.07
C GLY A 406 49.48 16.44 0.69
N PHE A 407 49.88 17.64 0.27
CA PHE A 407 51.26 18.11 0.30
C PHE A 407 51.88 17.76 1.66
N PRO A 408 53.10 17.20 1.71
CA PRO A 408 53.76 16.92 2.97
C PRO A 408 53.96 18.23 3.73
N LEU A 409 53.13 18.46 4.75
CA LEU A 409 53.34 19.52 5.72
C LEU A 409 54.65 19.22 6.45
N GLN A 410 55.68 19.96 6.06
CA GLN A 410 57.00 19.92 6.66
C GLN A 410 56.87 20.24 8.16
N HIS A 411 57.16 19.24 8.98
CA HIS A 411 57.12 19.32 10.43
C HIS A 411 58.14 20.37 10.92
N SER A 412 57.68 21.58 11.24
CA SER A 412 58.48 22.56 11.97
C SER A 412 58.45 22.19 13.46
N GLN A 413 59.51 21.54 13.93
CA GLN A 413 59.81 21.35 15.35
C GLN A 413 59.74 22.69 16.07
N THR A 414 58.79 22.85 16.99
CA THR A 414 58.80 23.96 17.94
C THR A 414 58.94 23.38 19.34
N ASN A 415 60.07 23.72 19.96
CA ASN A 415 60.51 23.25 21.26
C ASN A 415 59.59 23.71 22.41
N LEU A 416 59.32 22.76 23.31
CA LEU A 416 59.28 22.85 24.78
C LEU A 416 59.20 24.25 25.42
N ILE A 417 58.10 24.54 26.12
CA ILE A 417 58.14 25.14 27.47
C ILE A 417 57.12 24.41 28.36
N SER A 418 57.63 23.71 29.37
CA SER A 418 56.89 23.12 30.49
C SER A 418 56.50 24.19 31.51
N ILE A 419 55.22 24.26 31.91
CA ILE A 419 54.76 25.03 33.09
C ILE A 419 54.21 24.05 34.12
N PRO A 420 54.66 24.11 35.39
CA PRO A 420 54.30 23.13 36.40
C PRO A 420 52.96 23.44 37.10
N LEU A 421 52.34 22.33 37.47
CA LEU A 421 51.34 22.08 38.50
C LEU A 421 51.33 23.09 39.67
N LYS A 422 50.13 23.58 40.02
CA LYS A 422 49.81 23.98 41.41
C LYS A 422 48.50 23.35 41.86
N THR A 423 48.66 22.43 42.81
CA THR A 423 47.69 21.83 43.70
C THR A 423 47.01 22.89 44.56
N ALA A 424 45.69 22.78 44.77
CA ALA A 424 45.02 23.37 45.92
C ALA A 424 43.91 22.42 46.38
N GLN A 425 44.11 21.84 47.56
CA GLN A 425 43.07 21.26 48.40
C GLN A 425 42.36 22.39 49.15
N PHE A 426 41.02 22.42 49.13
CA PHE A 426 40.13 22.21 50.29
C PHE A 426 38.67 22.31 49.82
#